data_AF-A0A679GIC8-F1
#
_entry.id   AF-A0A679GIC8-F1
#
_cell.length_a   1.000
_cell.length_b   1.000
_cell.length_c   1.000
_cell.angle_alpha   90.00
_cell.angle_beta   90.00
_cell.angle_gamma   90.00
#
_symmetry.space_group_name_H-M   'P 1'
#
loop_
_entity.id
_entity.type
_entity.pdbx_description
1 polymer ?
#
loop_
_entity_poly.entity_id
_entity_poly.type
_entity_poly.pdbx_seq_one_letter_code
_entity_poly.pdbx_strand_id
1 'polypeptide(L)'
;MLEPLDYALALVRERRQRLPGFAPYAQAEAELAYLRCAVQDPALDRTPLHQGSLGALAVKEFEETDPELARALKDAHWIAAQLARGVKVQWP
;
A
#
# COMPACT_ATOMS: atom_id res chain seq x y z
N MET A 1 11.05 -7.67 8.15
CA MET A 1 10.94 -6.26 7.73
C MET A 1 9.65 -6.11 6.94
N LEU A 2 8.63 -5.51 7.57
CA LEU A 2 7.37 -5.06 6.96
C LEU A 2 7.11 -3.58 7.29
N GLU A 3 8.13 -2.88 7.83
CA GLU A 3 7.99 -1.54 8.39
C GLU A 3 7.34 -0.54 7.43
N PRO A 4 7.64 -0.51 6.12
CA PRO A 4 6.97 0.41 5.19
C PRO A 4 5.47 0.12 5.04
N LEU A 5 5.07 -1.16 5.05
CA LEU A 5 3.66 -1.55 4.93
C LEU A 5 2.89 -1.30 6.22
N ASP A 6 3.51 -1.58 7.37
CA ASP A 6 2.94 -1.24 8.67
C ASP A 6 2.77 0.27 8.83
N TYR A 7 3.76 1.04 8.42
CA TYR A 7 3.71 2.51 8.44
C TYR A 7 2.61 3.05 7.53
N ALA A 8 2.52 2.57 6.29
CA ALA A 8 1.46 2.97 5.37
C ALA A 8 0.06 2.62 5.91
N LEU A 9 -0.11 1.43 6.52
CA LEU A 9 -1.37 1.03 7.17
C LEU A 9 -1.72 1.94 8.35
N ALA A 10 -0.75 2.28 9.19
CA ALA A 10 -0.96 3.17 10.32
C ALA A 10 -1.40 4.57 9.84
N LEU A 11 -0.69 5.13 8.85
CA LEU A 11 -1.04 6.42 8.26
C LEU A 11 -2.44 6.42 7.65
N VAL A 12 -2.78 5.44 6.79
CA VAL A 12 -4.10 5.38 6.17
C VAL A 12 -5.21 5.29 7.23
N ARG A 13 -5.03 4.48 8.27
CA ARG A 13 -6.01 4.36 9.36
C ARG A 13 -6.18 5.65 10.13
N GLU A 14 -5.09 6.33 10.44
CA GLU A 14 -5.10 7.62 11.11
C GLU A 14 -5.84 8.69 10.27
N ARG A 15 -5.55 8.76 8.96
CA ARG A 15 -6.23 9.69 8.05
C ARG A 15 -7.71 9.34 7.87
N ARG A 16 -8.04 8.05 7.76
CA ARG A 16 -9.43 7.56 7.69
C ARG A 16 -10.24 7.90 8.94
N GLN A 17 -9.63 7.90 10.12
CA GLN A 17 -10.29 8.35 11.35
C GLN A 17 -10.60 9.84 11.33
N ARG A 18 -9.72 10.66 10.72
CA ARG A 18 -9.95 12.11 10.58
C ARG A 18 -11.00 12.46 9.54
N LEU A 19 -11.08 11.70 8.44
CA LEU A 19 -12.06 11.88 7.39
C LEU A 19 -12.77 10.55 7.06
N PRO A 20 -13.71 10.12 7.93
CA PRO A 20 -14.46 8.90 7.69
C PRO A 20 -15.35 9.07 6.45
N GLY A 21 -15.39 8.05 5.60
CA GLY A 21 -16.23 8.02 4.39
C GLY A 21 -15.53 8.43 3.08
N PHE A 22 -14.28 8.90 3.13
CA PHE A 22 -13.50 9.11 1.92
C PHE A 22 -13.05 7.76 1.33
N ALA A 23 -13.64 7.39 0.18
CA ALA A 23 -13.46 6.08 -0.43
C ALA A 23 -12.00 5.69 -0.71
N PRO A 24 -11.11 6.60 -1.16
CA PRO A 24 -9.69 6.30 -1.37
C PRO A 24 -8.97 5.74 -0.14
N TYR A 25 -9.33 6.17 1.08
CA TYR A 25 -8.71 5.61 2.28
C TYR A 25 -9.12 4.15 2.52
N ALA A 26 -10.39 3.82 2.32
CA ALA A 26 -10.87 2.44 2.48
C ALA A 26 -10.23 1.51 1.43
N GLN A 27 -10.08 1.99 0.19
CA GLN A 27 -9.42 1.26 -0.88
C GLN A 27 -7.93 1.04 -0.58
N ALA A 28 -7.20 2.10 -0.20
CA ALA A 28 -5.79 2.02 0.16
C ALA A 28 -5.56 1.06 1.34
N GLU A 29 -6.40 1.11 2.37
CA GLU A 29 -6.28 0.21 3.53
C GLU A 29 -6.46 -1.27 3.13
N ALA A 30 -7.46 -1.58 2.29
CA ALA A 30 -7.71 -2.94 1.84
C ALA A 30 -6.56 -3.48 0.99
N GLU A 31 -6.04 -2.69 0.05
CA GLU A 31 -4.90 -3.08 -0.80
C GLU A 31 -3.61 -3.27 0.02
N LEU A 32 -3.34 -2.38 0.98
CA LEU A 32 -2.18 -2.50 1.87
C LEU A 32 -2.27 -3.74 2.78
N ALA A 33 -3.46 -4.03 3.31
CA ALA A 33 -3.68 -5.22 4.14
C ALA A 33 -3.46 -6.50 3.33
N TYR A 34 -3.97 -6.54 2.09
CA TYR A 34 -3.74 -7.64 1.17
C TYR A 34 -2.25 -7.84 0.87
N LEU A 35 -1.56 -6.76 0.52
CA LEU A 35 -0.13 -6.80 0.22
C LEU A 35 0.68 -7.29 1.42
N ARG A 36 0.34 -6.85 2.64
CA ARG A 36 0.97 -7.35 3.87
C ARG A 36 0.82 -8.86 4.01
N CYS A 37 -0.37 -9.41 3.79
CA CYS A 37 -0.60 -10.85 3.80
C CYS A 37 0.20 -11.56 2.71
N ALA A 38 0.24 -11.03 1.48
CA ALA A 38 0.96 -11.63 0.36
C ALA A 38 2.49 -11.68 0.55
N VAL A 39 3.05 -10.72 1.30
CA VAL A 39 4.47 -10.76 1.69
C VAL A 39 4.74 -11.87 2.71
N GLN A 40 3.80 -12.09 3.65
CA GLN A 40 3.95 -13.08 4.72
C GLN A 40 3.64 -14.51 4.25
N ASP A 41 2.69 -14.68 3.34
CA ASP A 41 2.24 -15.97 2.83
C ASP A 41 2.65 -16.15 1.36
N PRO A 42 3.67 -16.99 1.07
CA PRO A 42 4.07 -17.34 -0.29
C PRO A 42 3.03 -18.11 -1.09
N ALA A 43 2.04 -18.74 -0.44
CA ALA A 43 0.99 -19.52 -1.09
C ALA A 43 -0.22 -18.67 -1.52
N LEU A 44 -0.30 -17.42 -1.05
CA LEU A 44 -1.36 -16.49 -1.44
C LEU A 44 -1.23 -16.11 -2.92
N ASP A 45 -2.37 -16.00 -3.62
CA ASP A 45 -2.37 -15.54 -5.01
C ASP A 45 -1.80 -14.11 -5.11
N ARG A 46 -0.80 -13.91 -5.97
CA ARG A 46 -0.16 -12.60 -6.17
C ARG A 46 -0.63 -11.90 -7.43
N THR A 47 -1.51 -12.54 -8.20
CA THR A 47 -2.12 -11.97 -9.42
C THR A 47 -2.75 -10.60 -9.17
N PRO A 48 -3.50 -10.37 -8.06
CA PRO A 48 -4.09 -9.07 -7.78
C PRO A 48 -3.07 -7.94 -7.57
N LEU A 49 -1.82 -8.25 -7.20
CA LEU A 49 -0.78 -7.23 -6.98
C LEU A 49 -0.39 -6.49 -8.27
N HIS A 50 -0.51 -7.15 -9.43
CA HIS A 50 -0.28 -6.52 -10.73
C HIS A 50 -1.36 -5.49 -11.09
N GLN A 51 -2.53 -5.60 -10.46
CA GLN A 51 -3.68 -4.72 -10.69
C GLN A 51 -3.87 -3.68 -9.57
N GLY A 52 -2.97 -3.67 -8.57
CA GLY A 52 -3.05 -2.77 -7.44
C GLY A 52 -3.05 -1.30 -7.87
N SER A 53 -3.93 -0.52 -7.26
CA SER A 53 -4.14 0.90 -7.57
C SER A 53 -3.35 1.84 -6.65
N LEU A 54 -2.64 1.32 -5.63
CA LEU A 54 -1.85 2.10 -4.67
C LEU A 54 -1.02 3.23 -5.29
N GLY A 55 -0.30 2.96 -6.39
CA GLY A 55 0.50 3.98 -7.07
C GLY A 55 -0.35 5.09 -7.72
N ALA A 56 -1.49 4.72 -8.31
CA ALA A 56 -2.42 5.69 -8.89
C ALA A 56 -3.14 6.51 -7.80
N LEU A 57 -3.56 5.88 -6.71
CA LEU A 57 -4.14 6.56 -5.55
C LEU A 57 -3.14 7.56 -4.95
N ALA A 58 -1.88 7.16 -4.79
CA ALA A 58 -0.83 8.02 -4.24
C ALA A 58 -0.66 9.31 -5.05
N VAL A 59 -0.66 9.21 -6.38
CA VAL A 59 -0.47 10.36 -7.28
C VAL A 59 -1.75 11.19 -7.37
N LYS A 60 -2.90 10.56 -7.65
CA LYS A 60 -4.13 11.27 -7.98
C LYS A 60 -4.84 11.88 -6.77
N GLU A 61 -4.79 11.21 -5.63
CA GLU A 61 -5.60 11.58 -4.46
C GLU A 61 -4.77 12.31 -3.39
N PHE A 62 -3.48 11.97 -3.27
CA PHE A 62 -2.68 12.34 -2.10
C PHE A 62 -1.42 13.14 -2.40
N GLU A 63 -0.95 13.23 -3.64
CA GLU A 63 0.35 13.86 -3.95
C GLU A 63 0.44 15.32 -3.52
N GLU A 64 -0.65 16.06 -3.64
CA GLU A 64 -0.73 17.48 -3.25
C GLU A 64 -1.28 17.67 -1.83
N THR A 65 -2.21 16.80 -1.40
CA THR A 65 -3.00 16.98 -0.18
C THR A 65 -2.39 16.30 1.04
N ASP A 66 -1.70 15.17 0.85
CA ASP A 66 -1.05 14.40 1.90
C ASP A 66 0.23 13.73 1.36
N PRO A 67 1.32 14.52 1.15
CA PRO A 67 2.54 14.02 0.54
C PRO A 67 3.21 12.90 1.32
N GLU A 68 3.02 12.86 2.64
CA GLU A 68 3.50 11.80 3.53
C GLU A 68 2.81 10.48 3.20
N LEU A 69 1.47 10.49 3.16
CA LEU A 69 0.71 9.30 2.77
C LEU A 69 1.01 8.91 1.31
N ALA A 70 1.10 9.87 0.40
CA ALA A 70 1.46 9.60 -0.99
C ALA A 70 2.81 8.89 -1.11
N ARG A 71 3.81 9.29 -0.32
CA ARG A 71 5.11 8.61 -0.27
C ARG A 71 4.97 7.18 0.22
N ALA A 72 4.28 6.97 1.36
CA ALA A 72 4.08 5.65 1.93
C ALA A 72 3.35 4.69 0.97
N LEU A 73 2.35 5.17 0.23
CA LEU A 73 1.63 4.38 -0.77
C LEU A 73 2.50 4.08 -2.00
N LYS A 74 3.37 5.00 -2.43
CA LYS A 74 4.35 4.75 -3.51
C LYS A 74 5.36 3.68 -3.12
N ASP A 75 5.84 3.72 -1.88
CA ASP A 75 6.77 2.72 -1.34
C ASP A 75 6.10 1.34 -1.27
N ALA A 76 4.85 1.28 -0.78
CA ALA A 76 4.05 0.05 -0.79
C ALA A 76 3.79 -0.48 -2.22
N HIS A 77 3.48 0.41 -3.17
CA HIS A 77 3.32 0.02 -4.57
C HIS A 77 4.60 -0.58 -5.15
N TRP A 78 5.77 -0.01 -4.83
CA TRP A 78 7.04 -0.58 -5.24
C TRP A 78 7.25 -1.99 -4.66
N ILE A 79 6.92 -2.20 -3.38
CA ILE A 79 6.99 -3.53 -2.74
C ILE A 79 6.07 -4.53 -3.47
N ALA A 80 4.84 -4.12 -3.79
CA ALA A 80 3.91 -4.95 -4.57
C ALA A 80 4.50 -5.34 -5.92
N ALA A 81 5.11 -4.40 -6.65
CA ALA A 81 5.72 -4.65 -7.93
C ALA A 81 6.92 -5.61 -7.84
N GLN A 82 7.75 -5.51 -6.80
CA GLN A 82 8.86 -6.45 -6.58
C GLN A 82 8.35 -7.86 -6.24
N LEU A 83 7.34 -7.94 -5.37
CA LEU A 83 6.74 -9.20 -4.95
C LEU A 83 6.07 -9.92 -6.12
N ALA A 84 5.38 -9.18 -6.98
CA ALA A 84 4.73 -9.70 -8.18
C ALA A 84 5.74 -10.24 -9.21
N ARG A 85 6.97 -9.70 -9.22
CA ARG A 85 8.09 -10.19 -10.05
C ARG A 85 8.81 -11.40 -9.46
N GLY A 86 8.39 -11.89 -8.28
CA GLY A 86 9.05 -13.00 -7.59
C GLY A 86 10.41 -12.63 -6.99
N VAL A 87 10.72 -11.33 -6.89
CA VAL A 87 11.99 -10.85 -6.31
C VAL A 87 11.86 -10.85 -4.79
N LYS A 88 12.87 -11.37 -4.09
CA LYS A 88 12.97 -11.19 -2.63
C LYS A 88 13.15 -9.70 -2.35
N VAL A 89 12.15 -9.09 -1.72
CA VAL A 89 12.19 -7.68 -1.31
C VAL A 89 13.27 -7.52 -0.23
N GLN A 90 14.42 -6.96 -0.59
CA GLN A 90 15.40 -6.44 0.36
C GLN A 90 15.20 -4.93 0.45
N TRP A 91 14.59 -4.50 1.54
CA TRP A 91 14.49 -3.08 1.88
C TRP A 91 15.76 -2.69 2.65
N PRO A 92 16.44 -1.58 2.31
CA PRO A 92 17.58 -1.09 3.07
C PRO A 92 17.18 -0.56 4.45
#